data_AF-A0AAU8N1P0-F1
#
_entry.id   AF-A0AAU8N1P0-F1
#
_cell.length_a   1.000
_cell.length_b   1.000
_cell.length_c   1.000
_cell.angle_alpha   90.00
_cell.angle_beta   90.00
_cell.angle_gamma   90.00
#
_symmetry.space_group_name_H-M   'P 1'
#
loop_
_entity.id
_entity.type
_entity.pdbx_description
1 polymer ?
#
loop_
_entity_poly.entity_id
_entity_poly.type
_entity_poly.pdbx_seq_one_letter_code
_entity_poly.pdbx_strand_id
1 'polypeptide(L)'
;MLPPRRSLAIAACAVLVLPMLAGCDTDTASSTKPTPKAVVTTDAGAAEASRAAAEAEASRQAEATKQAEAKASQDAAATREAQAEASRAAAEASRAAKEEADRVAAEASRQAEASQQVEQDSSSSQSDHRIAPFVGGGRSSSSGRGGHAYYSSCKEARAAGAAPLHRGDPGYRSKLDRDGDGIACE
;
A
#
# COMPACT_ATOMS: atom_id res chain seq x y z
N MET A 1 20.31 -2.88 -33.21
CA MET A 1 21.07 -4.14 -32.99
C MET A 1 20.36 -4.93 -31.90
N LEU A 2 19.78 -6.05 -32.28
CA LEU A 2 19.09 -7.01 -31.41
C LEU A 2 19.72 -8.38 -31.68
N PRO A 3 20.16 -9.15 -30.66
CA PRO A 3 20.37 -10.57 -30.85
C PRO A 3 19.18 -11.41 -30.33
N PRO A 4 18.79 -12.48 -31.06
CA PRO A 4 17.66 -13.34 -30.77
C PRO A 4 18.06 -14.53 -29.88
N ARG A 5 17.14 -15.01 -29.04
CA ARG A 5 17.21 -16.37 -28.47
C ARG A 5 15.95 -17.14 -28.83
N ARG A 6 16.14 -18.05 -29.79
CA ARG A 6 15.21 -19.07 -30.26
C ARG A 6 15.25 -20.29 -29.33
N SER A 7 14.19 -21.10 -29.45
CA SER A 7 14.13 -22.54 -29.10
C SER A 7 13.84 -22.84 -27.62
N LEU A 8 12.96 -23.75 -27.22
CA LEU A 8 12.17 -24.74 -27.93
C LEU A 8 11.08 -25.23 -26.94
N ALA A 9 9.92 -25.61 -27.48
CA ALA A 9 8.82 -26.37 -26.88
C ALA A 9 9.11 -27.10 -25.54
N ILE A 10 8.42 -26.69 -24.47
CA ILE A 10 8.20 -27.56 -23.30
C ILE A 10 6.93 -28.36 -23.59
N ALA A 11 7.16 -29.64 -23.84
CA ALA A 11 6.19 -30.65 -24.16
C ALA A 11 5.09 -30.74 -23.09
N ALA A 12 3.83 -30.64 -23.56
CA ALA A 12 2.69 -31.13 -22.82
C ALA A 12 2.78 -32.67 -22.75
N CYS A 13 3.34 -33.21 -21.67
CA CYS A 13 3.21 -34.62 -21.32
C CYS A 13 1.80 -34.88 -20.77
N ALA A 14 0.83 -35.00 -21.67
CA ALA A 14 -0.43 -35.67 -21.38
C ALA A 14 -0.15 -37.17 -21.25
N VAL A 15 0.00 -37.65 -20.01
CA VAL A 15 0.05 -39.09 -19.74
C VAL A 15 -1.37 -39.63 -19.89
N LEU A 16 -1.60 -40.24 -21.04
CA LEU A 16 -2.66 -41.20 -21.31
C LEU A 16 -2.62 -42.35 -20.31
N VAL A 17 -3.72 -42.59 -19.60
CA VAL A 17 -4.06 -43.92 -19.09
C VAL A 17 -5.48 -44.24 -19.55
N LEU A 18 -5.55 -44.86 -20.72
CA LEU A 18 -6.65 -45.74 -21.10
C LEU A 18 -6.47 -47.09 -20.37
N PRO A 19 -7.52 -47.68 -19.79
CA PRO A 19 -7.60 -49.11 -19.64
C PRO A 19 -8.61 -49.67 -20.66
N MET A 20 -8.07 -50.30 -21.71
CA MET A 20 -8.77 -51.25 -22.55
C MET A 20 -8.44 -52.67 -22.07
N LEU A 21 -9.52 -53.44 -21.84
CA LEU A 21 -9.64 -54.90 -21.79
C LEU A 21 -8.96 -55.69 -20.66
N ALA A 22 -9.80 -56.34 -19.85
CA ALA A 22 -9.75 -57.78 -19.65
C ALA A 22 -11.12 -58.26 -19.14
N GLY A 23 -12.03 -58.59 -20.07
CA GLY A 23 -13.10 -59.52 -19.78
C GLY A 23 -12.46 -60.91 -19.64
N CYS A 24 -12.43 -61.43 -18.43
CA CYS A 24 -12.16 -62.85 -18.19
C CYS A 24 -13.50 -63.56 -18.11
N ASP A 25 -13.88 -64.21 -19.21
CA ASP A 25 -14.78 -65.34 -19.20
C ASP A 25 -14.27 -66.38 -18.18
N THR A 26 -15.09 -66.72 -17.19
CA THR A 26 -14.93 -67.98 -16.44
C THR A 26 -16.19 -68.80 -16.61
N ASP A 27 -16.10 -69.63 -17.64
CA ASP A 27 -16.82 -70.87 -17.88
C ASP A 27 -17.06 -71.61 -16.55
N THR A 28 -18.29 -71.59 -16.06
CA THR A 28 -18.71 -72.50 -14.98
C THR A 28 -19.60 -73.56 -15.61
N ALA A 29 -18.94 -74.62 -16.07
CA ALA A 29 -19.55 -75.85 -16.54
C ALA A 29 -20.59 -76.37 -15.54
N SER A 30 -21.86 -76.32 -15.96
CA SER A 30 -22.95 -77.00 -15.29
C SER A 30 -22.86 -78.50 -15.63
N SER A 31 -22.33 -79.30 -14.69
CA SER A 31 -22.38 -80.76 -14.75
C SER A 31 -23.08 -81.28 -13.49
N THR A 32 -24.38 -81.53 -13.63
CA THR A 32 -25.24 -82.22 -12.67
C THR A 32 -24.97 -83.72 -12.65
N LYS A 33 -24.56 -84.30 -11.49
CA LYS A 33 -25.18 -85.46 -10.75
C LYS A 33 -24.29 -85.95 -9.58
N PRO A 34 -24.80 -86.82 -8.65
CA PRO A 34 -25.67 -86.57 -7.51
C PRO A 34 -24.95 -86.64 -6.12
N THR A 35 -25.56 -86.01 -5.12
CA THR A 35 -25.46 -86.15 -3.64
C THR A 35 -24.31 -86.96 -3.01
N PRO A 36 -23.70 -86.40 -1.96
CA PRO A 36 -23.86 -86.98 -0.63
C PRO A 36 -24.69 -86.06 0.28
N LYS A 37 -25.48 -86.64 1.20
CA LYS A 37 -26.22 -85.92 2.25
C LYS A 37 -25.23 -85.11 3.10
N ALA A 38 -25.05 -83.84 2.77
CA ALA A 38 -24.35 -82.90 3.63
C ALA A 38 -25.28 -82.52 4.77
N VAL A 39 -24.92 -82.91 5.99
CA VAL A 39 -25.45 -82.28 7.21
C VAL A 39 -25.01 -80.82 7.13
N VAL A 40 -25.97 -79.92 6.92
CA VAL A 40 -25.77 -78.48 7.08
C VAL A 40 -25.74 -78.24 8.60
N THR A 41 -24.56 -78.27 9.20
CA THR A 41 -24.36 -77.61 10.49
C THR A 41 -24.20 -76.13 10.19
N THR A 42 -25.27 -75.36 10.30
CA THR A 42 -25.16 -73.90 10.45
C THR A 42 -24.47 -73.63 11.78
N ASP A 43 -23.16 -73.42 11.75
CA ASP A 43 -22.45 -72.88 12.91
C ASP A 43 -22.83 -71.39 13.02
N ALA A 44 -23.86 -71.12 13.84
CA ALA A 44 -24.34 -69.76 14.09
C ALA A 44 -23.24 -68.85 14.67
N GLY A 45 -22.23 -69.44 15.34
CA GLY A 45 -21.11 -68.71 15.94
C GLY A 45 -20.14 -68.09 14.91
N ALA A 46 -19.82 -68.80 13.82
CA ALA A 46 -18.97 -68.28 12.75
C ALA A 46 -19.67 -67.15 11.96
N ALA A 47 -21.00 -67.22 11.81
CA ALA A 47 -21.79 -66.16 11.21
C ALA A 47 -21.89 -64.90 12.10
N GLU A 48 -22.00 -65.05 13.42
CA GLU A 48 -21.95 -63.91 14.35
C GLU A 48 -20.55 -63.28 14.46
N ALA A 49 -19.49 -64.08 14.46
CA ALA A 49 -18.12 -63.58 14.51
C ALA A 49 -17.74 -62.77 13.25
N SER A 50 -18.17 -63.23 12.07
CA SER A 50 -17.95 -62.50 10.81
C SER A 50 -18.77 -61.21 10.73
N ARG A 51 -19.99 -61.20 11.29
CA ARG A 51 -20.80 -59.98 11.39
C ARG A 51 -20.18 -58.96 12.36
N ALA A 52 -19.69 -59.39 13.52
CA ALA A 52 -19.00 -58.52 14.47
C ALA A 52 -17.70 -57.92 13.88
N ALA A 53 -16.95 -58.70 13.10
CA ALA A 53 -15.78 -58.20 12.38
C ALA A 53 -16.15 -57.15 11.32
N ALA A 54 -17.21 -57.39 10.54
CA ALA A 54 -17.70 -56.44 9.53
C ALA A 54 -18.21 -55.14 10.17
N GLU A 55 -18.90 -55.20 11.31
CA GLU A 55 -19.38 -54.02 12.05
C GLU A 55 -18.21 -53.22 12.67
N ALA A 56 -17.15 -53.89 13.12
CA ALA A 56 -15.93 -53.23 13.60
C ALA A 56 -15.14 -52.56 12.47
N GLU A 57 -15.04 -53.19 11.30
CA GLU A 57 -14.43 -52.58 10.11
C GLU A 57 -15.26 -51.39 9.59
N ALA A 58 -16.60 -51.50 9.57
CA ALA A 58 -17.48 -50.41 9.22
C ALA A 58 -17.32 -49.21 10.18
N SER A 59 -17.16 -49.47 11.48
CA SER A 59 -16.91 -48.42 12.48
C SER A 59 -15.56 -47.74 12.26
N ARG A 60 -14.50 -48.50 11.97
CA ARG A 60 -13.17 -47.96 11.64
C ARG A 60 -13.19 -47.15 10.34
N GLN A 61 -13.92 -47.61 9.33
CA GLN A 61 -14.09 -46.88 8.08
C GLN A 61 -14.86 -45.57 8.31
N ALA A 62 -15.91 -45.58 9.13
CA ALA A 62 -16.68 -44.38 9.49
C ALA A 62 -15.87 -43.36 10.31
N GLU A 63 -14.96 -43.81 11.17
CA GLU A 63 -14.03 -42.91 11.86
C GLU A 63 -12.97 -42.35 10.91
N ALA A 64 -12.44 -43.18 10.01
CA ALA A 64 -11.48 -42.74 9.00
C ALA A 64 -12.06 -41.69 8.05
N THR A 65 -13.33 -41.83 7.63
CA THR A 65 -14.00 -40.81 6.82
C THR A 65 -14.22 -39.52 7.58
N LYS A 66 -14.69 -39.57 8.84
CA LYS A 66 -14.80 -38.38 9.70
C LYS A 66 -13.47 -37.67 9.90
N GLN A 67 -12.39 -38.41 10.10
CA GLN A 67 -11.05 -37.83 10.22
C GLN A 67 -10.57 -37.21 8.91
N ALA A 68 -10.84 -37.85 7.77
CA ALA A 68 -10.50 -37.30 6.45
C ALA A 68 -11.27 -36.01 6.15
N GLU A 69 -12.56 -35.96 6.45
CA GLU A 69 -13.39 -34.76 6.29
C GLU A 69 -12.95 -33.64 7.23
N ALA A 70 -12.66 -33.95 8.49
CA ALA A 70 -12.13 -32.98 9.45
C ALA A 70 -10.79 -32.40 8.97
N LYS A 71 -9.87 -33.25 8.49
CA LYS A 71 -8.60 -32.80 7.92
C LYS A 71 -8.79 -31.94 6.67
N ALA A 72 -9.68 -32.35 5.76
CA ALA A 72 -9.99 -31.55 4.58
C ALA A 72 -10.58 -30.18 4.95
N SER A 73 -11.41 -30.11 6.00
CA SER A 73 -11.94 -28.84 6.50
C SER A 73 -10.87 -27.94 7.12
N GLN A 74 -9.90 -28.53 7.84
CA GLN A 74 -8.76 -27.80 8.41
C GLN A 74 -7.82 -27.30 7.32
N ASP A 75 -7.51 -28.12 6.32
CA ASP A 75 -6.66 -27.74 5.19
C ASP A 75 -7.32 -26.61 4.38
N ALA A 76 -8.65 -26.67 4.19
CA ALA A 76 -9.41 -25.60 3.56
C ALA A 76 -9.43 -24.31 4.39
N ALA A 77 -9.52 -24.41 5.73
CA ALA A 77 -9.44 -23.26 6.62
C ALA A 77 -8.05 -22.60 6.58
N ALA A 78 -6.98 -23.39 6.68
CA ALA A 78 -5.60 -22.90 6.58
C ALA A 78 -5.34 -22.22 5.22
N THR A 79 -5.89 -22.77 4.13
CA THR A 79 -5.80 -22.14 2.80
C THR A 79 -6.51 -20.79 2.76
N ARG A 80 -7.71 -20.68 3.36
CA ARG A 80 -8.45 -19.42 3.45
C ARG A 80 -7.73 -18.38 4.29
N GLU A 81 -7.12 -18.79 5.40
CA GLU A 81 -6.30 -17.91 6.25
C GLU A 81 -5.10 -17.37 5.48
N ALA A 82 -4.33 -18.23 4.80
CA ALA A 82 -3.21 -17.81 3.96
C ALA A 82 -3.65 -16.85 2.83
N GLN A 83 -4.78 -17.11 2.19
CA GLN A 83 -5.36 -16.21 1.17
C GLN A 83 -5.82 -14.87 1.78
N ALA A 84 -6.37 -14.87 2.99
CA ALA A 84 -6.75 -13.65 3.71
C ALA A 84 -5.53 -12.81 4.09
N GLU A 85 -4.45 -13.43 4.54
CA GLU A 85 -3.19 -12.74 4.82
C GLU A 85 -2.55 -12.15 3.55
N ALA A 86 -2.50 -12.93 2.46
CA ALA A 86 -1.99 -12.44 1.18
C ALA A 86 -2.80 -11.25 0.63
N SER A 87 -4.13 -11.31 0.75
CA SER A 87 -5.00 -10.20 0.31
C SER A 87 -4.88 -8.96 1.19
N ARG A 88 -4.67 -9.12 2.51
CA ARG A 88 -4.37 -8.00 3.42
C ARG A 88 -3.02 -7.34 3.07
N ALA A 89 -1.98 -8.14 2.86
CA ALA A 89 -0.66 -7.64 2.47
C ALA A 89 -0.72 -6.89 1.13
N ALA A 90 -1.47 -7.40 0.16
CA ALA A 90 -1.69 -6.71 -1.12
C ALA A 90 -2.45 -5.38 -0.96
N ALA A 91 -3.45 -5.34 -0.09
CA ALA A 91 -4.20 -4.12 0.21
C ALA A 91 -3.34 -3.05 0.90
N GLU A 92 -2.47 -3.46 1.84
CA GLU A 92 -1.52 -2.57 2.51
C GLU A 92 -0.47 -2.03 1.53
N ALA A 93 0.10 -2.88 0.67
CA ALA A 93 1.01 -2.44 -0.39
C ALA A 93 0.34 -1.44 -1.35
N SER A 94 -0.93 -1.66 -1.70
CA SER A 94 -1.70 -0.74 -2.54
C SER A 94 -1.96 0.60 -1.86
N ARG A 95 -2.23 0.60 -0.55
CA ARG A 95 -2.40 1.83 0.23
C ARG A 95 -1.09 2.61 0.32
N ALA A 96 0.03 1.95 0.61
CA ALA A 96 1.35 2.58 0.66
C ALA A 96 1.74 3.18 -0.70
N ALA A 97 1.49 2.46 -1.80
CA ALA A 97 1.75 2.98 -3.14
C ALA A 97 0.89 4.21 -3.48
N LYS A 98 -0.37 4.24 -3.03
CA LYS A 98 -1.24 5.40 -3.21
C LYS A 98 -0.78 6.60 -2.37
N GLU A 99 -0.41 6.39 -1.12
CA GLU A 99 0.10 7.46 -0.24
C GLU A 99 1.40 8.08 -0.80
N GLU A 100 2.28 7.25 -1.36
CA GLU A 100 3.46 7.73 -2.08
C GLU A 100 3.08 8.56 -3.31
N ALA A 101 2.14 8.09 -4.13
CA ALA A 101 1.67 8.82 -5.30
C ALA A 101 1.02 10.17 -4.91
N ASP A 102 0.23 10.19 -3.85
CA ASP A 102 -0.41 11.40 -3.32
C ASP A 102 0.66 12.39 -2.79
N ARG A 103 1.72 11.89 -2.14
CA ARG A 103 2.86 12.71 -1.69
C ARG A 103 3.61 13.33 -2.88
N VAL A 104 3.94 12.52 -3.88
CA VAL A 104 4.63 12.99 -5.10
C VAL A 104 3.76 14.01 -5.84
N ALA A 105 2.45 13.79 -5.93
CA ALA A 105 1.52 14.74 -6.51
C ALA A 105 1.46 16.06 -5.73
N ALA A 106 1.43 16.00 -4.40
CA ALA A 106 1.44 17.20 -3.55
C ALA A 106 2.76 17.99 -3.68
N GLU A 107 3.90 17.31 -3.78
CA GLU A 107 5.18 17.97 -4.04
C GLU A 107 5.21 18.64 -5.41
N ALA A 108 4.73 17.94 -6.46
CA ALA A 108 4.62 18.51 -7.80
C ALA A 108 3.73 19.76 -7.82
N SER A 109 2.60 19.75 -7.08
CA SER A 109 1.75 20.93 -6.92
C SER A 109 2.49 22.08 -6.23
N ARG A 110 3.22 21.83 -5.14
CA ARG A 110 4.01 22.87 -4.43
C ARG A 110 5.07 23.50 -5.33
N GLN A 111 5.75 22.69 -6.15
CA GLN A 111 6.76 23.19 -7.10
C GLN A 111 6.12 24.02 -8.22
N ALA A 112 4.95 23.61 -8.73
CA ALA A 112 4.19 24.37 -9.71
C ALA A 112 3.69 25.72 -9.16
N GLU A 113 3.22 25.77 -7.91
CA GLU A 113 2.82 27.00 -7.23
C GLU A 113 4.02 27.93 -6.98
N ALA A 114 5.16 27.39 -6.53
CA ALA A 114 6.39 28.17 -6.34
C ALA A 114 6.86 28.81 -7.66
N SER A 115 6.77 28.07 -8.77
CA SER A 115 7.13 28.57 -10.10
C SER A 115 6.21 29.72 -10.54
N GLN A 116 4.90 29.60 -10.29
CA GLN A 116 3.92 30.66 -10.58
C GLN A 116 4.14 31.93 -9.74
N GLN A 117 4.56 31.79 -8.47
CA GLN A 117 4.87 32.94 -7.61
C GLN A 117 6.08 33.73 -8.12
N VAL A 118 7.12 33.04 -8.61
CA VAL A 118 8.30 33.70 -9.21
C VAL A 118 7.92 34.51 -10.45
N GLU A 119 7.01 34.00 -11.29
CA GLU A 119 6.50 34.73 -12.46
C GLU A 119 5.64 35.95 -12.06
N GLN A 120 4.76 35.80 -11.06
CA GLN A 120 3.96 36.92 -10.56
C GLN A 120 4.83 38.04 -9.97
N ASP A 121 5.83 37.72 -9.14
CA ASP A 121 6.73 38.70 -8.53
C ASP A 121 7.63 39.40 -9.57
N SER A 122 8.03 38.67 -10.61
CA SER A 122 8.74 39.24 -11.76
C SER A 122 7.86 40.22 -12.56
N SER A 123 6.56 39.93 -12.68
CA SER A 123 5.61 40.78 -13.40
C SER A 123 5.22 42.05 -12.62
N SER A 124 5.08 41.98 -11.29
CA SER A 124 4.77 43.12 -10.42
C SER A 124 5.94 44.11 -10.35
N SER A 125 7.17 43.59 -10.29
CA SER A 125 8.40 44.41 -10.30
C SER A 125 8.58 45.21 -11.61
N GLN A 126 8.11 44.69 -12.74
CA GLN A 126 8.14 45.39 -14.03
C GLN A 126 7.09 46.50 -14.15
N SER A 127 5.96 46.41 -13.44
CA SER A 127 4.95 47.48 -13.42
C SER A 127 5.41 48.74 -12.66
N ASP A 128 6.20 48.59 -11.59
CA ASP A 128 6.77 49.73 -10.85
C ASP A 128 7.84 50.50 -11.65
N HIS A 129 8.54 49.82 -12.57
CA HIS A 129 9.56 50.44 -13.42
C HIS A 129 9.01 51.11 -14.70
N ARG A 130 7.69 51.08 -14.93
CA ARG A 130 7.04 51.76 -16.07
C ARG A 130 6.44 53.14 -15.74
N ILE A 131 6.60 53.65 -14.52
CA ILE A 131 6.41 55.09 -14.24
C ILE A 131 7.73 55.81 -14.56
N ALA A 132 7.99 56.06 -15.84
CA ALA A 132 9.02 57.01 -16.23
C ALA A 132 8.59 58.43 -15.82
N PRO A 133 9.39 59.20 -15.06
CA PRO A 133 9.07 60.59 -14.81
C PRO A 133 9.37 61.38 -16.09
N PHE A 134 8.30 61.68 -16.83
CA PHE A 134 8.22 62.93 -17.57
C PHE A 134 8.24 64.09 -16.56
N VAL A 135 8.70 65.26 -17.03
CA VAL A 135 8.99 66.56 -16.35
C VAL A 135 10.18 66.58 -15.38
N GLY A 136 11.20 67.44 -15.55
CA GLY A 136 11.19 68.79 -16.12
C GLY A 136 10.94 69.82 -15.02
N GLY A 137 12.02 70.34 -14.43
CA GLY A 137 12.08 71.63 -13.72
C GLY A 137 11.24 71.79 -12.44
N GLY A 138 11.91 71.95 -11.29
CA GLY A 138 11.21 72.46 -10.10
C GLY A 138 12.01 72.35 -8.82
N ARG A 139 12.88 73.33 -8.56
CA ARG A 139 13.42 73.58 -7.22
C ARG A 139 12.26 74.06 -6.34
N SER A 140 11.91 73.34 -5.28
CA SER A 140 11.28 73.95 -4.09
C SER A 140 11.36 73.04 -2.88
N SER A 141 12.31 73.39 -2.02
CA SER A 141 12.23 73.25 -0.58
C SER A 141 10.88 73.73 -0.04
N SER A 142 10.12 72.85 0.62
CA SER A 142 9.24 73.26 1.71
C SER A 142 9.00 72.09 2.67
N SER A 143 9.86 72.08 3.69
CA SER A 143 9.57 71.69 5.07
C SER A 143 8.08 71.47 5.41
N GLY A 144 7.76 70.22 5.74
CA GLY A 144 6.50 69.82 6.37
C GLY A 144 6.71 68.66 7.34
N ARG A 145 7.41 68.92 8.45
CA ARG A 145 7.33 68.21 9.74
C ARG A 145 7.02 66.70 9.70
N GLY A 146 8.06 65.89 9.58
CA GLY A 146 8.14 64.58 10.22
C GLY A 146 9.43 64.56 11.03
N GLY A 147 9.38 65.09 12.26
CA GLY A 147 10.57 65.21 13.10
C GLY A 147 11.27 63.86 13.21
N HIS A 148 12.54 63.81 12.82
CA HIS A 148 13.36 62.62 12.97
C HIS A 148 13.46 62.33 14.48
N ALA A 149 12.62 61.43 15.01
CA ALA A 149 12.82 60.94 16.36
C ALA A 149 14.26 60.41 16.42
N TYR A 150 15.03 60.79 17.43
CA TYR A 150 16.41 60.36 17.58
C TYR A 150 16.50 59.60 18.89
N TYR A 151 16.81 58.32 18.82
CA TYR A 151 17.13 57.51 19.99
C TYR A 151 18.62 57.24 20.02
N SER A 152 19.25 57.55 21.15
CA SER A 152 20.67 57.26 21.39
C SER A 152 20.93 55.76 21.57
N SER A 153 19.95 55.04 22.11
CA SER A 153 20.03 53.61 22.39
C SER A 153 18.65 52.94 22.38
N CYS A 154 18.63 51.62 22.26
CA CYS A 154 17.39 50.85 22.34
C CYS A 154 16.67 50.97 23.69
N LYS A 155 17.39 51.30 24.76
CA LYS A 155 16.77 51.56 26.06
C LYS A 155 15.88 52.81 26.01
N GLU A 156 16.33 53.85 25.32
CA GLU A 156 15.57 55.09 25.15
C GLU A 156 14.35 54.86 24.25
N ALA A 157 14.53 54.14 23.13
CA ALA A 157 13.43 53.79 22.24
C ALA A 157 12.34 52.96 22.94
N ARG A 158 12.72 51.97 23.77
CA ARG A 158 11.76 51.18 24.57
C ARG A 158 11.09 52.00 25.65
N ALA A 159 11.82 52.88 26.34
CA ALA A 159 11.25 53.77 27.35
C ALA A 159 10.23 54.76 26.75
N ALA A 160 10.46 55.19 25.50
CA ALA A 160 9.53 56.01 24.73
C ALA A 160 8.37 55.20 24.12
N GLY A 161 8.35 53.86 24.27
CA GLY A 161 7.34 52.99 23.67
C GLY A 161 7.41 52.90 22.15
N ALA A 162 8.55 53.25 21.54
CA ALA A 162 8.75 53.29 20.10
C ALA A 162 9.35 52.00 19.52
N ALA A 163 9.76 51.05 20.37
CA ALA A 163 10.30 49.76 19.94
C ALA A 163 9.20 48.70 19.85
N PRO A 164 9.27 47.76 18.89
CA PRO A 164 10.31 47.59 17.87
C PRO A 164 10.27 48.65 16.76
N LEU A 165 11.44 49.10 16.30
CA LEU A 165 11.58 50.11 15.24
C LEU A 165 11.93 49.43 13.91
N HIS A 166 11.13 49.64 12.87
CA HIS A 166 11.37 49.06 11.55
C HIS A 166 12.10 50.03 10.63
N ARG A 167 12.77 49.49 9.61
CA ARG A 167 13.41 50.29 8.56
C ARG A 167 12.40 51.23 7.91
N GLY A 168 12.62 52.54 8.07
CA GLY A 168 11.72 53.60 7.57
C GLY A 168 10.92 54.29 8.67
N ASP A 169 10.84 53.70 9.87
CA ASP A 169 10.19 54.33 11.01
C ASP A 169 10.98 55.54 11.51
N PRO A 170 10.30 56.58 12.02
CA PRO A 170 10.97 57.71 12.64
C PRO A 170 11.79 57.25 13.85
N GLY A 171 13.12 57.37 13.74
CA GLY A 171 14.07 56.97 14.77
C GLY A 171 14.75 55.64 14.56
N TYR A 172 14.40 54.89 13.52
CA TYR A 172 15.22 53.79 13.05
C TYR A 172 16.60 54.28 12.59
N ARG A 173 17.64 53.53 12.97
CA ARG A 173 19.01 53.71 12.49
C ARG A 173 19.71 52.36 12.53
N SER A 174 20.55 52.09 11.53
CA SER A 174 21.35 50.85 11.45
C SER A 174 22.31 50.62 12.63
N LYS A 175 22.58 51.65 13.44
CA LYS A 175 23.36 51.50 14.68
C LYS A 175 22.56 50.91 15.84
N LEU A 176 21.23 50.97 15.80
CA LEU A 176 20.34 50.36 16.81
C LEU A 176 19.95 48.92 16.43
N ASP A 177 20.04 48.62 15.14
CA ASP A 177 19.84 47.31 14.53
C ASP A 177 21.19 46.56 14.55
N ARG A 178 21.40 45.72 15.56
CA ARG A 178 22.72 45.11 15.83
C ARG A 178 23.06 44.02 14.82
N ASP A 179 22.06 43.32 14.33
CA ASP A 179 22.11 42.18 13.43
C ASP A 179 21.79 42.56 11.98
N GLY A 180 21.16 43.71 11.74
CA GLY A 180 21.00 44.31 10.43
C GLY A 180 19.79 43.82 9.64
N ASP A 181 18.85 43.14 10.30
CA ASP A 181 17.69 42.49 9.68
C ASP A 181 16.59 43.50 9.29
N GLY A 182 16.70 44.75 9.75
CA GLY A 182 15.71 45.80 9.53
C GLY A 182 14.76 46.05 10.69
N ILE A 183 14.94 45.37 11.83
CA ILE A 183 14.17 45.54 13.06
C ILE A 183 15.12 45.94 14.18
N ALA A 184 15.15 47.23 14.51
CA ALA A 184 15.91 47.73 15.63
C ALA A 184 15.19 47.49 16.97
N CYS A 185 15.98 47.15 17.99
CA CYS A 185 15.57 47.12 19.39
C CYS A 185 14.57 46.02 19.80
N GLU A 186 14.64 44.86 19.12
CA GLU A 186 14.14 43.58 19.63
C GLU A 186 14.62 43.25 21.05
#